data_AF-A0A7X7ANB8-F1
#
_entry.id   AF-A0A7X7ANB8-F1
#
_cell.length_a   1.000
_cell.length_b   1.000
_cell.length_c   1.000
_cell.angle_alpha   90.00
_cell.angle_beta   90.00
_cell.angle_gamma   90.00
#
_symmetry.space_group_name_H-M   'P 1'
#
loop_
_entity.id
_entity.type
_entity.pdbx_description
1 polymer ?
#
loop_
_entity_poly.entity_id
_entity_poly.type
_entity_poly.pdbx_seq_one_letter_code
_entity_poly.pdbx_strand_id
1 'polypeptide(L)' 'PLKLAVKILVNSLFGLLLLWGFNFLGALMALAIPINLVTILVAGFLGIPGLILLIILQVLL' A
#
# COMPACT_ATOMS: atom_id res chain seq x y z
N PRO A 1 23.13 -8.57 4.36
CA PRO A 1 22.28 -7.65 5.15
C PRO A 1 21.82 -6.39 4.40
N LEU A 2 22.73 -5.55 3.89
CA LEU A 2 22.37 -4.25 3.27
C LEU A 2 21.50 -4.38 2.00
N LYS A 3 21.74 -5.39 1.16
CA LYS A 3 20.96 -5.65 -0.06
C LYS A 3 19.48 -5.92 0.23
N LEU A 4 19.17 -6.56 1.35
CA LEU A 4 17.78 -6.84 1.74
C LEU A 4 17.08 -5.56 2.19
N ALA A 5 17.74 -4.75 3.03
CA ALA A 5 17.21 -3.47 3.49
C ALA A 5 16.89 -2.53 2.32
N VAL A 6 17.79 -2.43 1.34
CA VAL A 6 17.56 -1.63 0.12
C VAL A 6 16.38 -2.17 -0.69
N LYS A 7 16.25 -3.49 -0.84
CA LYS A 7 15.11 -4.10 -1.54
C LYS A 7 13.78 -3.77 -0.84
N ILE A 8 13.74 -3.86 0.49
CA ILE A 8 12.54 -3.50 1.27
C ILE A 8 12.21 -2.03 1.12
N LEU A 9 13.22 -1.15 1.15
CA LEU A 9 13.04 0.30 0.96
C LEU A 9 12.43 0.63 -0.42
N VAL A 10 12.96 0.03 -1.48
CA VAL A 10 12.45 0.22 -2.84
C VAL A 10 11.03 -0.31 -2.97
N ASN A 11 10.77 -1.53 -2.50
CA ASN A 11 9.42 -2.11 -2.52
C ASN A 11 8.42 -1.27 -1.70
N SER A 12 8.83 -0.75 -0.55
CA SER A 12 8.00 0.13 0.28
C SER A 12 7.70 1.44 -0.43
N LEU A 13 8.65 2.00 -1.18
CA LEU A 13 8.43 3.21 -1.97
C LEU A 13 7.37 2.98 -3.05
N PHE A 14 7.41 1.83 -3.73
CA PHE A 14 6.35 1.41 -4.66
C PHE A 14 4.99 1.22 -3.97
N GLY A 15 4.97 0.59 -2.78
CA GLY A 15 3.75 0.44 -1.98
C GLY A 15 3.15 1.78 -1.57
N LEU A 16 3.99 2.74 -1.19
CA LEU A 16 3.58 4.09 -0.85
C LEU A 16 2.99 4.82 -2.07
N LEU A 17 3.64 4.73 -3.24
CA LEU A 17 3.12 5.31 -4.49
C LEU A 17 1.77 4.71 -4.89
N LEU A 18 1.63 3.38 -4.78
CA LEU A 18 0.38 2.66 -5.03
C LEU A 18 -0.75 3.14 -4.10
N LEU A 19 -0.50 3.18 -2.80
CA LEU A 19 -1.48 3.64 -1.81
C LEU A 19 -1.82 5.12 -1.96
N TRP A 20 -0.83 5.95 -2.29
CA TRP A 20 -1.04 7.38 -2.49
C TRP A 20 -1.88 7.66 -3.73
N GLY A 21 -1.55 7.01 -4.86
CA GLY A 21 -2.36 7.09 -6.08
C GLY A 21 -3.77 6.54 -5.89
N PHE A 22 -3.90 5.43 -5.17
CA PHE A 22 -5.21 4.88 -4.82
C PHE A 22 -6.02 5.82 -3.94
N ASN A 23 -5.46 6.37 -2.86
CA ASN A 23 -6.15 7.32 -1.99
C ASN A 23 -6.56 8.59 -2.73
N PHE A 24 -5.76 9.05 -3.70
CA PHE A 24 -6.12 10.20 -4.53
C PHE A 24 -7.39 9.93 -5.36
N LEU A 25 -7.50 8.74 -5.97
CA LEU A 25 -8.70 8.34 -6.71
C LEU A 25 -9.87 7.99 -5.77
N GLY A 26 -9.58 7.34 -4.65
CA GLY A 26 -10.52 6.88 -3.63
C GLY A 26 -11.15 8.00 -2.81
N ALA A 27 -10.51 9.18 -2.74
CA ALA A 27 -11.07 10.38 -2.12
C ALA A 27 -12.43 10.78 -2.73
N LEU A 28 -12.64 10.52 -4.03
CA LEU A 28 -13.93 10.76 -4.70
C LEU A 28 -15.01 9.76 -4.27
N MET A 29 -14.61 8.58 -3.80
CA MET A 29 -15.48 7.47 -3.41
C MET A 29 -15.60 7.33 -1.88
N ALA A 30 -15.11 8.32 -1.11
CA ALA A 30 -14.97 8.26 0.35
C ALA A 30 -14.22 7.02 0.87
N LEU A 31 -13.39 6.39 0.02
CA LEU A 31 -12.62 5.20 0.35
C LEU A 31 -11.16 5.57 0.51
N ALA A 32 -10.69 5.64 1.76
CA ALA A 32 -9.32 6.01 2.08
C ALA A 32 -8.64 4.90 2.89
N ILE A 33 -7.49 4.42 2.41
CA ILE A 33 -6.66 3.43 3.12
C ILE A 33 -5.58 4.17 3.91
N PRO A 34 -5.45 3.97 5.23
CA PRO A 34 -4.43 4.61 6.02
C PRO A 34 -3.02 4.35 5.46
N ILE A 35 -2.23 5.40 5.23
CA ILE A 35 -0.85 5.30 4.77
C ILE A 35 0.06 5.18 6.00
N ASN A 36 0.42 3.95 6.37
CA ASN A 36 1.30 3.65 7.50
C ASN A 36 2.33 2.58 7.11
N LEU A 37 3.33 2.36 7.96
CA LEU A 37 4.40 1.40 7.68
C LEU A 37 3.88 0.01 7.32
N VAL A 38 2.82 -0.47 7.99
CA VAL A 38 2.25 -1.79 7.74
C VAL A 38 1.57 -1.85 6.37
N THR A 39 0.68 -0.91 6.06
CA THR A 39 -0.04 -0.87 4.78
C THR A 39 0.92 -0.67 3.61
N ILE A 40 1.93 0.20 3.78
CA ILE A 40 2.98 0.44 2.79
C ILE A 40 3.79 -0.83 2.53
N LEU A 41 4.18 -1.57 3.57
CA LEU A 41 4.90 -2.83 3.40
C LEU A 41 4.01 -3.88 2.73
N VAL A 42 2.75 -4.03 3.15
CA VAL A 42 1.80 -4.98 2.54
C VAL A 42 1.61 -4.66 1.05
N ALA A 43 1.31 -3.40 0.72
CA ALA A 43 1.18 -2.95 -0.66
C ALA A 43 2.50 -2.99 -1.44
N GLY A 44 3.64 -2.81 -0.78
CA GLY A 44 4.97 -2.82 -1.40
C GLY A 44 5.53 -4.22 -1.66
N PHE A 45 5.20 -5.19 -0.82
CA PHE A 45 5.57 -6.59 -1.00
C PHE A 45 4.64 -7.31 -1.96
N LEU A 46 3.32 -7.11 -1.82
CA LEU A 46 2.33 -7.77 -2.68
C LEU A 46 1.98 -6.95 -3.93
N GLY A 47 2.26 -5.64 -3.98
CA GLY A 47 1.89 -4.78 -5.11
C GLY A 47 0.37 -4.57 -5.21
N ILE A 48 -0.16 -4.72 -6.43
CA ILE A 48 -1.60 -4.63 -6.74
C ILE A 48 -2.42 -5.65 -5.92
N PRO A 49 -2.05 -6.94 -5.80
CA PRO A 49 -2.79 -7.86 -4.93
C PRO A 49 -2.84 -7.40 -3.48
N GLY A 50 -1.78 -6.76 -2.97
CA GLY A 50 -1.76 -6.18 -1.63
C GLY A 50 -2.76 -5.03 -1.48
N LEU A 51 -2.83 -4.16 -2.49
CA LEU A 51 -3.82 -3.09 -2.52
C LEU A 51 -5.25 -3.63 -2.52
N ILE A 52 -5.55 -4.64 -3.35
CA ILE A 52 -6.87 -5.30 -3.39
C ILE A 52 -7.23 -5.89 -2.03
N LEU A 53 -6.27 -6.55 -1.37
CA LEU A 53 -6.46 -7.15 -0.05
C LEU A 53 -6.79 -6.08 1.00
N LEU A 54 -6.08 -4.94 0.98
CA LEU A 54 -6.37 -3.81 1.86
C LEU A 54 -7.74 -3.18 1.59
N ILE A 55 -8.17 -3.09 0.33
CA ILE A 55 -9.52 -2.61 -0.05
C ILE A 55 -10.58 -3.55 0.51
N ILE A 56 -10.43 -4.86 0.33
CA ILE A 56 -11.38 -5.85 0.87
C ILE A 56 -11.47 -5.74 2.38
N LEU A 57 -10.32 -5.59 3.06
CA LEU A 57 -10.27 -5.43 4.51
C LEU A 57 -11.00 -4.15 4.98
N GLN A 58 -10.82 -3.05 4.24
CA GLN A 58 -11.46 -1.76 4.51
C GLN A 58 -12.97 -1.78 4.26
N VAL A 59 -13.45 -2.61 3.33
CA VAL A 59 -14.89 -2.76 3.04
C VAL A 59 -15.56 -3.71 4.03
N LEU A 60 -14.82 -4.68 4.56
CA LEU A 60 -15.34 -5.69 5.49
C LEU A 60 -15.43 -5.17 6.95
N LEU A 61 -14.52 -4.28 7.35
CA LEU A 61 -14.45 -3.67 8.69
C LEU A 61 -15.16 -2.32 8.73
#